data_AF-A0A1A8AER4-F1
#
_entry.id   AF-A0A1A8AER4-F1
#
_cell.length_a   1.000
_cell.length_b   1.000
_cell.length_c   1.000
_cell.angle_alpha   90.00
_cell.angle_beta   90.00
_cell.angle_gamma   90.00
#
_symmetry.space_group_name_H-M   'P 1'
#
loop_
_entity.id
_entity.type
_entity.pdbx_description
1 polymer ?
#
loop_
_entity_poly.entity_id
_entity_poly.type
_entity_poly.pdbx_seq_one_letter_code
_entity_poly.pdbx_strand_id
1 'polypeptide(L)'
;DLHAPGLDQIFIVCMAMEDWLQAHPKHVLVLHSRGDKGQLGVLLASYIHFSNMAASADLSLDHFAMRRFYNDKLSTLMTPSQKRYVWMLGG
;
A
#
# COMPACT_ATOMS: atom_id res chain seq x y z
N ASP A 1 -17.55 9.94 -1.58
CA ASP A 1 -16.98 10.55 -0.38
C ASP A 1 -15.47 10.51 -0.41
N LEU A 2 -14.84 11.68 -0.43
CA LEU A 2 -13.46 11.90 -0.87
C LEU A 2 -12.52 12.27 0.29
N HIS A 3 -12.78 11.76 1.49
CA HIS A 3 -11.88 11.98 2.63
C HIS A 3 -10.79 10.92 2.61
N ALA A 4 -9.53 11.36 2.52
CA ALA A 4 -8.39 10.47 2.72
C ALA A 4 -8.49 9.88 4.13
N PRO A 5 -8.34 8.56 4.31
CA PRO A 5 -8.31 7.96 5.64
C PRO A 5 -7.19 8.62 6.46
N GLY A 6 -7.45 8.85 7.75
CA GLY A 6 -6.46 9.42 8.65
C GLY A 6 -5.19 8.55 8.66
N LEU A 7 -4.03 9.19 8.87
CA LEU A 7 -2.72 8.48 8.88
C LEU A 7 -2.71 7.29 9.85
N ASP A 8 -3.35 7.44 11.02
CA ASP A 8 -3.48 6.38 12.01
C ASP A 8 -4.23 5.16 11.47
N GLN A 9 -5.26 5.40 10.65
CA GLN A 9 -6.05 4.32 10.06
C GLN A 9 -5.28 3.57 8.98
N ILE A 10 -4.49 4.29 8.17
CA ILE A 10 -3.57 3.68 7.21
C ILE A 10 -2.56 2.79 7.94
N PHE A 11 -2.00 3.28 9.05
CA PHE A 11 -1.04 2.53 9.86
C PHE A 11 -1.64 1.25 10.46
N ILE A 12 -2.84 1.34 11.06
CA ILE A 12 -3.55 0.17 11.61
C ILE A 12 -3.78 -0.88 10.53
N VAL A 13 -4.21 -0.47 9.33
CA VAL A 13 -4.45 -1.41 8.23
C VAL A 13 -3.14 -2.04 7.75
N CYS A 14 -2.05 -1.27 7.63
CA CYS A 14 -0.74 -1.82 7.25
C CYS A 14 -0.23 -2.86 8.25
N MET A 15 -0.40 -2.60 9.55
CA MET A 15 -0.03 -3.55 10.62
C MET A 15 -0.85 -4.84 10.52
N ALA A 16 -2.18 -4.73 10.34
CA ALA A 16 -3.04 -5.90 10.19
C ALA A 16 -2.72 -6.72 8.93
N MET A 17 -2.36 -6.05 7.83
CA MET A 17 -1.91 -6.71 6.60
C MET A 17 -0.60 -7.48 6.82
N GLU A 18 0.36 -6.87 7.51
CA GLU A 18 1.65 -7.48 7.82
C GLU A 18 1.48 -8.71 8.71
N ASP A 19 0.76 -8.58 9.83
CA ASP A 19 0.51 -9.69 10.76
C ASP A 19 -0.16 -10.88 10.05
N TRP A 20 -1.12 -10.59 9.16
CA TRP A 20 -1.80 -11.62 8.38
C TRP A 20 -0.88 -12.33 7.39
N LEU A 21 -0.07 -11.58 6.63
CA LEU A 21 0.82 -12.13 5.62
C LEU A 21 1.98 -12.92 6.24
N GLN A 22 2.54 -12.43 7.36
CA GLN A 22 3.63 -13.10 8.07
C GLN A 22 3.19 -14.36 8.80
N ALA A 23 1.89 -14.50 9.12
CA ALA A 23 1.37 -15.69 9.80
C ALA A 23 1.51 -16.98 8.97
N HIS A 24 1.48 -16.89 7.62
CA HIS A 24 1.70 -18.07 6.77
C HIS A 24 2.12 -17.70 5.33
N PRO A 25 3.13 -18.36 4.73
CA PRO A 25 3.64 -18.07 3.37
C PRO A 25 2.65 -18.34 2.20
N LYS A 26 1.42 -18.76 2.50
CA LYS A 26 0.36 -19.03 1.50
C LYS A 26 -0.85 -18.12 1.69
N HIS A 27 -0.81 -17.24 2.70
CA HIS A 27 -1.86 -16.27 2.89
C HIS A 27 -1.86 -15.28 1.72
N VAL A 28 -3.06 -15.00 1.22
CA VAL A 28 -3.26 -14.05 0.13
C VAL A 28 -4.14 -12.93 0.66
N LEU A 29 -3.68 -11.70 0.49
CA LEU A 29 -4.44 -10.51 0.81
C LEU A 29 -5.19 -10.02 -0.43
N VAL A 30 -6.49 -9.76 -0.30
CA VAL A 30 -7.32 -9.20 -1.38
C VAL A 30 -7.81 -7.81 -0.96
N LEU A 31 -7.35 -6.78 -1.66
CA LEU A 31 -7.78 -5.41 -1.45
C LEU A 31 -8.85 -5.02 -2.48
N HIS A 32 -9.97 -4.49 -2.00
CA HIS A 32 -11.10 -4.06 -2.82
C HIS A 32 -11.56 -2.66 -2.43
N SER A 33 -11.80 -1.80 -3.42
CA SER A 33 -12.51 -0.53 -3.25
C SER A 33 -13.62 -0.41 -4.29
N ARG A 34 -14.72 0.23 -3.90
CA ARG A 34 -15.82 0.55 -4.82
C ARG A 34 -15.55 1.90 -5.47
N GLY A 35 -15.29 1.90 -6.77
CA GLY A 35 -15.10 3.12 -7.57
C GLY A 35 -13.64 3.56 -7.70
N ASP A 36 -13.14 4.32 -6.72
CA ASP A 36 -11.81 4.95 -6.80
C ASP A 36 -10.68 3.98 -6.43
N LYS A 37 -9.81 3.71 -7.41
CA LYS A 37 -8.58 2.91 -7.23
C LYS A 37 -7.46 3.70 -6.56
N GLY A 38 -7.59 5.03 -6.45
CA GLY A 38 -6.62 5.91 -5.80
C GLY A 38 -6.45 5.60 -4.31
N GLN A 39 -7.53 5.25 -3.60
CA GLN A 39 -7.45 4.83 -2.19
C GLN A 39 -6.66 3.52 -2.03
N LEU A 40 -6.85 2.56 -2.93
CA LEU A 40 -6.04 1.33 -2.96
C LEU A 40 -4.57 1.64 -3.27
N GLY A 41 -4.30 2.58 -4.17
CA GLY A 41 -2.96 3.04 -4.47
C GLY A 41 -2.24 3.65 -3.27
N VAL A 42 -2.95 4.47 -2.48
CA VAL A 42 -2.41 5.02 -1.23
C VAL A 42 -2.10 3.89 -0.24
N LEU A 43 -3.04 2.99 0.01
CA LEU A 43 -2.83 1.89 0.96
C LEU A 43 -1.67 0.96 0.55
N LEU A 44 -1.61 0.60 -0.74
CA LEU A 44 -0.53 -0.25 -1.26
C LEU A 44 0.82 0.43 -1.16
N ALA A 45 0.92 1.71 -1.51
CA ALA A 45 2.16 2.47 -1.39
C ALA A 45 2.62 2.62 0.07
N SER A 46 1.68 2.87 0.98
CA SER A 46 1.96 2.90 2.42
C SER A 46 2.48 1.56 2.93
N TYR A 47 1.86 0.46 2.50
CA TYR A 47 2.27 -0.88 2.92
C TYR A 47 3.67 -1.24 2.43
N ILE A 48 4.00 -0.95 1.17
CA ILE A 48 5.37 -1.09 0.62
C ILE A 48 6.37 -0.35 1.52
N HIS A 49 6.08 0.89 1.92
CA HIS A 49 7.01 1.61 2.79
C HIS A 49 7.10 1.01 4.20
N PHE A 50 5.97 0.59 4.76
CA PHE A 50 5.89 -0.04 6.07
C PHE A 50 6.67 -1.37 6.13
N SER A 51 6.51 -2.27 5.16
CA SER A 51 7.19 -3.57 5.13
C SER A 51 8.71 -3.43 4.99
N ASN A 52 9.18 -2.38 4.31
CA ASN A 52 10.60 -2.07 4.20
C ASN A 52 11.21 -1.60 5.55
N MET A 53 10.43 -0.85 6.34
CA MET A 53 10.83 -0.40 7.68
C MET A 53 10.80 -1.54 8.70
N ALA A 54 9.87 -2.49 8.57
CA ALA A 54 9.73 -3.64 9.45
C ALA A 54 10.84 -4.72 9.29
N ALA A 55 11.90 -4.43 8.53
CA ALA A 55 13.06 -5.30 8.29
C ALA A 55 12.72 -6.67 7.67
N SER A 56 11.59 -6.81 6.99
CA SER A 56 11.22 -8.00 6.21
C SER A 56 12.00 -8.05 4.89
N ALA A 57 13.31 -8.26 4.96
CA ALA A 57 14.24 -8.29 3.82
C ALA A 57 13.95 -9.44 2.82
N ASP A 58 13.23 -10.47 3.25
CA ASP A 58 12.84 -11.62 2.40
C ASP A 58 11.79 -11.27 1.34
N LEU A 59 11.19 -10.07 1.40
CA LEU A 59 10.17 -9.61 0.44
C LEU A 59 10.75 -8.82 -0.74
N SER A 60 12.07 -8.76 -0.98
CA SER A 60 12.65 -7.87 -2.01
C SER A 60 12.02 -8.01 -3.41
N LEU A 61 11.67 -9.24 -3.82
CA LEU A 61 10.96 -9.52 -5.07
C LEU A 61 9.48 -9.12 -5.02
N ASP A 62 8.80 -9.36 -3.91
CA ASP A 62 7.41 -8.93 -3.70
C ASP A 62 7.31 -7.40 -3.67
N HIS A 63 8.29 -6.73 -3.05
CA HIS A 63 8.45 -5.29 -3.08
C HIS A 63 8.62 -4.75 -4.49
N PHE A 64 9.45 -5.41 -5.30
CA PHE A 64 9.65 -5.04 -6.69
C PHE A 64 8.37 -5.24 -7.51
N ALA A 65 7.68 -6.38 -7.33
CA ALA A 65 6.43 -6.70 -8.00
C ALA A 65 5.32 -5.71 -7.62
N MET A 66 5.17 -5.40 -6.33
CA MET A 66 4.21 -4.41 -5.82
C MET A 66 4.52 -3.01 -6.34
N ARG A 67 5.79 -2.60 -6.37
CA ARG A 67 6.19 -1.28 -6.89
C ARG A 67 5.95 -1.17 -8.40
N ARG A 68 6.21 -2.24 -9.14
CA ARG A 68 5.93 -2.29 -10.58
C ARG A 68 4.42 -2.26 -10.85
N PHE A 69 3.62 -3.01 -10.10
CA PHE A 69 2.16 -2.97 -10.19
C PHE A 69 1.61 -1.57 -9.90
N TYR A 70 2.10 -0.93 -8.82
CA TYR A 70 1.74 0.44 -8.50
C TYR A 70 2.03 1.40 -9.67
N ASN A 71 3.25 1.36 -10.21
CA ASN A 71 3.64 2.23 -11.32
C ASN A 71 2.79 2.00 -12.58
N ASP A 72 2.61 0.73 -12.96
CA ASP A 72 2.00 0.34 -14.23
C ASP A 72 0.47 0.44 -14.21
N LYS A 73 -0.17 0.22 -13.05
CA LYS A 73 -1.63 0.06 -12.95
C LYS A 73 -2.33 1.14 -12.13
N LEU A 74 -1.66 1.75 -11.16
CA LEU A 74 -2.30 2.67 -10.21
C LEU A 74 -1.84 4.12 -10.41
N SER A 75 -0.55 4.36 -10.66
CA SER A 75 0.00 5.73 -10.71
C SER A 75 -0.63 6.61 -11.80
N THR A 76 -1.07 6.02 -12.91
CA THR A 76 -1.72 6.71 -14.02
C THR A 76 -3.18 7.08 -13.74
N LEU A 77 -3.81 6.39 -12.77
CA LEU A 77 -5.20 6.59 -12.38
C LEU A 77 -5.34 7.56 -11.19
N MET A 78 -4.24 7.91 -10.54
CA MET A 78 -4.24 8.77 -9.36
C MET A 78 -4.29 10.25 -9.71
N THR A 79 -5.10 10.98 -8.97
CA THR A 79 -5.15 12.45 -9.00
C THR A 79 -3.88 13.07 -8.40
N PRO A 80 -3.56 14.34 -8.73
CA PRO A 80 -2.36 15.01 -8.21
C PRO A 80 -2.28 15.05 -6.66
N SER A 81 -3.42 15.22 -5.97
CA SER A 81 -3.47 15.22 -4.50
C SER A 81 -3.16 13.84 -3.90
N GLN A 82 -3.62 12.76 -4.53
CA GLN A 82 -3.34 11.39 -4.10
C GLN A 82 -1.87 11.02 -4.31
N LYS A 83 -1.26 11.47 -5.42
CA LYS A 83 0.20 11.31 -5.64
C LYS A 83 1.02 12.04 -4.57
N ARG A 84 0.55 13.21 -4.14
CA ARG A 84 1.20 14.00 -3.09
C ARG A 84 1.20 13.28 -1.74
N TYR A 85 0.14 12.55 -1.41
CA TYR A 85 0.06 11.71 -0.21
C TYR A 85 1.09 10.57 -0.23
N VAL A 86 1.25 9.90 -1.36
CA VAL A 86 2.26 8.84 -1.53
C VAL A 86 3.67 9.39 -1.38
N TRP A 87 3.93 10.59 -1.92
CA TRP A 87 5.25 11.22 -1.78
C TRP A 87 5.56 11.65 -0.33
N MET A 88 4.56 12.17 0.41
CA MET A 88 4.74 12.54 1.82
C MET A 88 5.00 11.35 2.74
N LEU A 89 4.38 10.21 2.46
CA LEU A 89 4.62 8.95 3.18
C LEU A 89 5.92 8.28 2.76
N GLY A 90 6.44 8.69 1.59
CA GLY A 90 7.59 8.12 0.90
C GLY A 90 8.95 8.67 1.33
N GLY A 91 8.95 9.87 1.93
CA GLY A 91 10.13 10.65 2.26
C GLY A 91 10.61 10.47 3.69
#